data_AF-A0A7W5HII3-F1
#
_entry.id   AF-A0A7W5HII3-F1
#
_cell.length_a   1.000
_cell.length_b   1.000
_cell.length_c   1.000
_cell.angle_alpha   90.00
_cell.angle_beta   90.00
_cell.angle_gamma   90.00
#
_symmetry.space_group_name_H-M   'P 1'
#
loop_
_entity.id
_entity.type
_entity.pdbx_description
1 polymer ?
#
loop_
_entity_poly.entity_id
_entity_poly.type
_entity_poly.pdbx_seq_one_letter_code
_entity_poly.pdbx_strand_id
1 'polypeptide(L)'
;MSFKAVLLAGLFVVCAFRLQQFRAPRISAFAWSAEGDWTVRVSGREWPGELEAGRVVGALIVLTLRWDGGREHLLLYRDNAGDDVRRVLRIRLRTSRVA
;
A
#
# COMPACT_ATOMS: atom_id res chain seq x y z
N MET A 1 -16.70 2.42 33.33
CA MET A 1 -16.47 2.28 31.86
C MET A 1 -16.19 0.81 31.57
N SER A 2 -16.93 0.18 30.65
CA SER A 2 -16.74 -1.23 30.30
C SER A 2 -15.39 -1.46 29.62
N PHE A 3 -14.68 -2.53 29.97
CA PHE A 3 -13.39 -2.93 29.37
C PHE A 3 -13.40 -2.97 27.84
N LYS A 4 -14.53 -3.38 27.24
CA LYS A 4 -14.78 -3.36 25.79
C LYS A 4 -14.64 -1.96 25.17
N ALA A 5 -15.11 -0.92 25.86
CA ALA A 5 -15.04 0.45 25.37
C ALA A 5 -13.59 0.98 25.36
N VAL A 6 -12.77 0.58 26.34
CA VAL A 6 -11.35 0.95 26.40
C VAL A 6 -10.57 0.25 25.28
N LEU A 7 -10.85 -1.03 25.02
CA LEU A 7 -10.24 -1.77 23.91
C LEU A 7 -10.60 -1.17 22.55
N LEU A 8 -11.88 -0.84 22.33
CA LEU A 8 -12.33 -0.23 21.08
C LEU A 8 -11.72 1.16 20.88
N ALA A 9 -11.65 1.97 21.94
CA ALA A 9 -11.01 3.29 21.87
C ALA A 9 -9.50 3.17 21.58
N GLY A 10 -8.81 2.25 22.24
CA GLY A 10 -7.39 1.98 21.99
C GLY A 10 -7.14 1.52 20.55
N LEU A 11 -7.95 0.59 20.05
CA LEU A 11 -7.90 0.14 18.65
C LEU A 11 -8.14 1.31 17.68
N PHE A 12 -9.14 2.15 17.95
CA PHE A 12 -9.46 3.28 17.11
C PHE A 12 -8.33 4.31 17.04
N VAL A 13 -7.70 4.63 18.18
CA VAL A 13 -6.55 5.53 18.24
C VAL A 13 -5.37 4.96 17.46
N VAL A 14 -5.05 3.68 17.65
CA VAL A 14 -3.96 3.01 16.92
C VAL A 14 -4.26 2.98 15.41
N CYS A 15 -5.49 2.65 15.01
CA CYS A 15 -5.90 2.70 13.61
C CYS A 15 -5.80 4.11 13.03
N ALA A 16 -6.26 5.14 13.74
CA ALA A 16 -6.20 6.53 13.30
C ALA A 16 -4.74 7.01 13.16
N PHE A 17 -3.88 6.68 14.12
CA PHE A 17 -2.45 7.02 14.07
C PHE A 17 -1.75 6.29 12.92
N ARG A 18 -2.07 5.00 12.75
CA ARG A 18 -1.63 4.18 11.62
C ARG A 18 -2.22 4.64 10.29
N LEU A 19 -3.34 5.35 10.27
CA LEU A 19 -3.90 5.96 9.05
C LEU A 19 -3.19 7.29 8.74
N GLN A 20 -2.78 8.05 9.75
CA GLN A 20 -2.07 9.32 9.55
C GLN A 20 -0.72 9.14 8.85
N GLN A 21 0.02 8.07 9.15
CA GLN A 21 1.26 7.75 8.41
C GLN A 21 1.03 7.51 6.91
N PHE A 22 -0.20 7.19 6.47
CA PHE A 22 -0.54 7.05 5.04
C PHE A 22 -1.03 8.34 4.40
N ARG A 23 -1.20 9.44 5.16
CA ARG A 23 -1.70 10.72 4.63
C ARG A 23 -0.62 11.57 3.97
N ALA A 24 0.66 11.29 4.21
CA ALA A 24 1.79 11.97 3.57
C ALA A 24 2.72 10.96 2.91
N PRO A 25 2.24 10.20 1.91
CA PRO A 25 3.06 9.20 1.26
C PRO A 25 4.23 9.89 0.55
N ARG A 26 5.44 9.39 0.76
CA ARG A 26 6.63 9.86 0.04
C ARG A 26 6.56 9.49 -1.43
N ILE A 27 5.96 8.33 -1.73
CA ILE A 27 5.65 7.88 -3.08
C ILE A 27 4.45 8.68 -3.62
N SER A 28 4.69 9.49 -4.65
CA SER A 28 3.65 10.23 -5.36
C SER A 28 3.05 9.44 -6.54
N ALA A 29 3.78 8.45 -7.06
CA ALA A 29 3.29 7.53 -8.08
C ALA A 29 4.10 6.23 -8.06
N PHE A 30 3.54 5.14 -8.58
CA PHE A 30 4.27 3.90 -8.83
C PHE A 30 3.86 3.32 -10.18
N ALA A 31 4.75 2.55 -10.79
CA ALA A 31 4.54 1.81 -12.01
C ALA A 31 5.12 0.41 -11.88
N TRP A 32 4.71 -0.50 -12.76
CA TRP A 32 5.29 -1.83 -12.86
C TRP A 32 5.39 -2.26 -14.31
N SER A 33 6.41 -3.07 -14.61
CA SER A 33 6.60 -3.68 -15.93
C SER A 33 5.89 -5.04 -16.03
N ALA A 34 5.74 -5.55 -17.25
CA ALA A 34 5.22 -6.89 -17.48
C ALA A 34 6.18 -7.96 -16.93
N GLU A 35 7.47 -7.65 -16.95
CA GLU A 35 8.59 -8.51 -16.58
C GLU A 35 8.72 -8.72 -15.07
N GLY A 36 8.15 -7.81 -14.26
CA GLY A 36 8.18 -7.95 -12.80
C GLY A 36 8.66 -6.70 -12.08
N ASP A 37 9.34 -5.81 -12.78
CA ASP A 37 10.00 -4.65 -12.20
C ASP A 37 9.01 -3.64 -11.67
N TRP A 38 9.40 -2.95 -10.61
CA TRP A 38 8.64 -1.86 -10.02
C TRP A 38 9.44 -0.56 -10.13
N THR A 39 8.71 0.53 -10.27
CA THR A 39 9.25 1.88 -10.25
C THR A 39 8.42 2.73 -9.30
N VAL A 40 9.07 3.52 -8.46
CA VAL A 40 8.41 4.46 -7.55
C VAL A 40 8.87 5.87 -7.86
N ARG A 41 7.94 6.82 -7.81
CA ARG A 41 8.23 8.25 -7.93
C ARG A 41 8.17 8.87 -6.54
N VAL A 42 9.29 9.40 -6.09
CA VAL A 42 9.45 10.01 -4.76
C VAL A 42 10.05 11.39 -4.95
N SER A 43 9.40 12.42 -4.41
CA SER A 43 9.81 13.82 -4.56
C SER A 43 10.09 14.24 -6.01
N GLY A 44 9.27 13.74 -6.95
CA GLY A 44 9.40 14.04 -8.39
C GLY A 44 10.45 13.24 -9.14
N ARG A 45 11.24 12.40 -8.46
CA ARG A 45 12.26 11.53 -9.07
C ARG A 45 11.81 10.08 -9.10
N GLU A 46 12.10 9.39 -10.19
CA GLU A 46 11.87 7.95 -10.31
C GLU A 46 13.02 7.14 -9.75
N TRP A 47 12.67 6.05 -9.07
CA TRP A 47 13.59 5.09 -8.48
C TRP A 47 13.16 3.68 -8.85
N PRO A 48 14.09 2.78 -9.17
CA PRO A 48 13.78 1.36 -9.21
C PRO A 48 13.29 0.93 -7.82
N GLY A 49 12.20 0.19 -7.82
CA GLY A 49 11.57 -0.33 -6.62
C GLY A 49 11.42 -1.84 -6.68
N GLU A 50 11.12 -2.41 -5.52
CA GLU A 50 10.81 -3.81 -5.34
C GLU A 50 9.50 -3.93 -4.56
N LEU A 51 8.64 -4.85 -5.00
CA LEU A 51 7.48 -5.25 -4.22
C LEU A 51 7.88 -6.28 -3.17
N GLU A 52 7.97 -5.85 -1.92
CA GLU A 52 8.32 -6.73 -0.81
C GLU A 52 7.12 -7.51 -0.28
N ALA A 53 5.94 -6.90 -0.28
CA ALA A 53 4.70 -7.55 0.14
C ALA A 53 3.51 -6.96 -0.59
N GLY A 54 2.56 -7.82 -0.95
CA GLY A 54 1.27 -7.39 -1.52
C GLY A 54 0.14 -8.23 -0.96
N ARG A 55 -0.93 -7.58 -0.52
CA ARG A 55 -2.12 -8.23 0.07
C ARG A 55 -3.40 -7.62 -0.48
N VAL A 56 -4.41 -8.46 -0.65
CA VAL A 56 -5.77 -8.04 -1.02
C VAL A 56 -6.68 -8.31 0.17
N VAL A 57 -7.29 -7.27 0.73
CA VAL A 57 -8.22 -7.35 1.87
C VAL A 57 -9.56 -6.78 1.41
N GLY A 58 -10.44 -7.65 0.93
CA GLY A 58 -11.69 -7.25 0.29
C GLY A 58 -11.44 -6.34 -0.92
N ALA A 59 -11.93 -5.10 -0.86
CA ALA A 59 -11.73 -4.12 -1.94
C ALA A 59 -10.39 -3.35 -1.83
N LEU A 60 -9.76 -3.35 -0.66
CA LEU A 60 -8.48 -2.70 -0.38
C LEU A 60 -7.31 -3.56 -0.87
N ILE A 61 -6.32 -2.93 -1.49
CA ILE A 61 -5.03 -3.55 -1.83
C ILE A 61 -3.94 -2.84 -1.02
N VAL A 62 -3.11 -3.62 -0.34
CA VAL A 62 -1.98 -3.11 0.43
C VAL A 62 -0.70 -3.56 -0.24
N LEU A 63 0.16 -2.61 -0.60
CA LEU A 63 1.49 -2.88 -1.14
C LEU A 63 2.55 -2.38 -0.16
N THR A 64 3.66 -3.08 -0.08
CA THR A 64 4.89 -2.60 0.56
C THR A 64 5.94 -2.51 -0.53
N LEU A 65 6.36 -1.29 -0.85
CA LEU A 65 7.39 -1.02 -1.84
C LEU A 65 8.67 -0.58 -1.14
N ARG A 66 9.80 -1.16 -1.56
CA ARG A 66 11.14 -0.72 -1.16
C ARG A 66 11.87 -0.15 -2.36
N TRP A 67 12.65 0.90 -2.14
CA TRP A 67 13.59 1.48 -3.10
C TRP A 67 14.85 1.92 -2.34
N ASP A 68 15.85 2.42 -3.05
CA ASP A 68 17.12 2.84 -2.43
C ASP A 68 16.94 3.95 -1.38
N GLY A 69 15.94 4.81 -1.56
CA GLY A 69 15.60 5.90 -0.64
C GLY A 69 14.65 5.53 0.51
N GLY A 70 14.21 4.27 0.63
CA GLY A 70 13.40 3.83 1.75
C GLY A 70 12.38 2.74 1.44
N ARG A 71 11.41 2.60 2.35
CA ARG A 71 10.32 1.63 2.28
C ARG A 71 9.03 2.33 2.68
N GLU A 72 7.94 2.02 1.98
CA GLU A 72 6.64 2.60 2.28
C GLU A 72 5.48 1.64 1.95
N HIS A 73 4.42 1.78 2.73
CA HIS A 73 3.19 1.03 2.53
C HIS A 73 2.19 1.89 1.74
N LEU A 74 1.58 1.31 0.71
CA LEU A 74 0.54 1.95 -0.09
C LEU A 74 -0.80 1.26 0.16
N LEU A 75 -1.81 2.06 0.48
CA LEU A 75 -3.20 1.63 0.60
C LEU A 75 -3.96 2.06 -0.65
N LEU A 76 -4.33 1.10 -1.48
CA LEU A 76 -5.05 1.35 -2.72
C LEU A 76 -6.52 0.96 -2.59
N TYR A 77 -7.38 1.95 -2.73
CA TYR A 77 -8.83 1.81 -2.69
C TYR A 77 -9.46 2.57 -3.86
N ARG A 78 -10.80 2.66 -3.91
CA ARG A 78 -11.54 3.23 -5.05
C ARG A 78 -11.34 4.73 -5.22
N ASP A 79 -10.98 5.42 -4.15
CA ASP A 79 -10.72 6.85 -4.10
C ASP A 79 -9.36 7.25 -4.68
N ASN A 80 -8.37 6.34 -4.68
CA ASN A 80 -7.00 6.65 -5.10
C ASN A 80 -6.44 5.72 -6.20
N ALA A 81 -7.16 4.65 -6.57
CA ALA A 81 -6.78 3.76 -7.65
C ALA A 81 -8.00 3.35 -8.50
N GLY A 82 -7.89 3.54 -9.81
CA GLY A 82 -8.94 3.17 -10.78
C GLY A 82 -9.27 1.67 -10.78
N ASP A 83 -10.48 1.32 -11.22
CA ASP A 83 -10.98 -0.06 -11.19
C ASP A 83 -10.11 -1.03 -12.01
N ASP A 84 -9.59 -0.60 -13.16
CA ASP A 84 -8.71 -1.41 -14.02
C ASP A 84 -7.34 -1.65 -13.39
N VAL A 85 -6.72 -0.61 -12.83
CA VAL A 85 -5.46 -0.72 -12.07
C VAL A 85 -5.61 -1.71 -10.91
N ARG A 86 -6.69 -1.59 -10.13
CA ARG A 86 -6.97 -2.53 -9.04
C ARG A 86 -7.22 -3.95 -9.55
N ARG A 87 -7.92 -4.12 -10.68
CA ARG A 87 -8.14 -5.44 -11.29
C ARG A 87 -6.81 -6.10 -11.67
N VAL A 88 -5.94 -5.39 -12.39
CA VAL A 88 -4.64 -5.90 -12.82
C VAL A 88 -3.76 -6.22 -11.62
N LEU A 89 -3.71 -5.35 -10.60
CA LEU A 89 -2.94 -5.62 -9.38
C LEU A 89 -3.43 -6.86 -8.64
N ARG A 90 -4.75 -7.09 -8.53
CA ARG A 90 -5.27 -8.31 -7.88
C ARG A 90 -4.87 -9.57 -8.63
N ILE A 91 -4.92 -9.55 -9.96
CA ILE A 91 -4.49 -10.68 -10.79
C ILE A 91 -3.00 -10.91 -10.56
N ARG A 92 -2.18 -9.86 -10.69
CA ARG A 92 -0.73 -9.92 -10.51
C ARG A 92 -0.37 -10.48 -9.14
N LEU A 93 -0.95 -9.96 -8.05
CA LEU A 93 -0.68 -10.42 -6.68
C LEU A 93 -1.09 -11.87 -6.42
N ARG A 94 -2.05 -12.42 -7.17
CA ARG A 94 -2.39 -13.85 -7.10
C ARG A 94 -1.38 -14.72 -7.84
N THR A 95 -0.78 -14.21 -8.91
CA THR A 95 0.20 -14.95 -9.72
C THR A 95 1.63 -14.81 -9.21
N SER A 96 2.00 -13.63 -8.69
CA SER A 96 3.29 -13.38 -8.05
C SER A 96 3.22 -13.91 -6.62
N ARG A 97 3.97 -14.97 -6.29
CA ARG A 97 4.13 -15.46 -4.91
C ARG A 97 5.00 -14.47 -4.11
N VAL A 98 4.48 -13.28 -3.85
CA VAL A 98 5.07 -12.35 -2.89
C VAL A 98 4.40 -12.67 -1.55
N ALA A 99 5.10 -13.48 -0.75
CA ALA A 99 4.59 -14.12 0.46
C ALA A 99 4.26 -13.14 1.59
#